data_AF-I3I4U5-F1
#
_entry.id   AF-I3I4U5-F1
#
_cell.length_a   1.000
_cell.length_b   1.000
_cell.length_c   1.000
_cell.angle_alpha   90.00
_cell.angle_beta   90.00
_cell.angle_gamma   90.00
#
_symmetry.space_group_name_H-M   'P 1'
#
loop_
_entity.id
_entity.type
_entity.pdbx_description
1 polymer ?
#
loop_
_entity_poly.entity_id
_entity_poly.type
_entity_poly.pdbx_seq_one_letter_code
_entity_poly.pdbx_strand_id
1 'polypeptide(L)'
;MSLSSELVPLVLDGALQTTNALHPAVFDPIALLNRYINTLVLLWILGFSVYTLKTLLAYRYCQQLKRAQLIATPERWQHIFSNLCQRVGITKSVELRFSELVSFPCVIGHLKPVVLMPAGLLLRMNQLQLEAILLHELGHVRRNDYVLSLMQAICKTLLFFNPFFLWISSQMDKEREHACDDIAVSVNQDPLLFANTLKEFADMNNNLKPALGIQGDKLLLNRITRLFAKPHKTASVKSTFLAMFLLIATGGVVSVCVNAQGGSEPATQVSEAASDKLVTLEMNNKPLADVMAEVNKQCGTAAAVEQDVQGELVSLRFEAESCDKVIPLIQSFR
;
A
#
# COMPACT_ATOMS: atom_id res chain seq x y z
N MET A 1 33.98 84.79 18.60
CA MET A 1 35.30 84.12 18.73
C MET A 1 35.02 82.67 19.09
N SER A 2 35.49 81.74 18.24
CA SER A 2 35.58 80.26 18.39
C SER A 2 34.32 79.49 18.81
N LEU A 3 33.53 78.95 17.88
CA LEU A 3 33.71 77.65 17.17
C LEU A 3 33.49 76.42 18.07
N SER A 4 32.32 75.82 17.87
CA SER A 4 31.90 74.47 18.26
C SER A 4 32.80 73.42 17.58
N SER A 5 33.39 72.52 18.37
CA SER A 5 34.07 71.31 17.87
C SER A 5 33.31 70.06 18.31
N GLU A 6 32.82 69.33 17.32
CA GLU A 6 32.16 68.03 17.40
C GLU A 6 33.05 66.99 18.10
N LEU A 7 32.44 66.19 18.97
CA LEU A 7 33.00 64.95 19.49
C LEU A 7 32.52 63.79 18.60
N VAL A 8 33.46 63.22 17.84
CA VAL A 8 33.33 61.89 17.24
C VAL A 8 34.45 61.03 17.83
N PRO A 9 34.11 59.86 18.39
CA PRO A 9 34.93 58.69 18.18
C PRO A 9 34.13 57.60 17.45
N LEU A 10 34.77 57.18 16.37
CA LEU A 10 34.35 56.20 15.39
C LEU A 10 34.57 54.78 15.96
N VAL A 11 33.48 53.99 16.01
CA VAL A 11 33.37 52.59 15.59
C VAL A 11 34.34 51.54 16.20
N LEU A 12 33.76 50.61 16.97
CA LEU A 12 33.80 49.15 16.71
C LEU A 12 32.94 48.42 17.74
N ASP A 13 31.60 48.53 17.61
CA ASP A 13 30.71 47.54 18.20
C ASP A 13 30.93 46.23 17.43
N GLY A 14 31.61 45.30 18.10
CA GLY A 14 31.82 43.94 17.64
C GLY A 14 30.46 43.31 17.32
N ALA A 15 30.25 43.09 16.04
CA ALA A 15 29.16 42.31 15.50
C ALA A 15 29.18 40.89 16.08
N LEU A 16 28.43 40.67 17.15
CA LEU A 16 27.76 39.40 17.41
C LEU A 16 26.26 39.64 17.30
N GLN A 17 25.85 40.07 16.10
CA GLN A 17 24.51 39.76 15.62
C GLN A 17 24.43 38.23 15.59
N THR A 18 23.78 37.66 16.60
CA THR A 18 23.27 36.29 16.58
C THR A 18 22.29 36.18 15.41
N THR A 19 22.80 35.92 14.21
CA THR A 19 22.01 35.56 13.03
C THR A 19 21.53 34.13 13.17
N ASN A 20 20.75 33.84 14.21
CA ASN A 20 19.91 32.64 14.29
C ASN A 20 18.63 32.83 13.47
N ALA A 21 18.77 33.21 12.20
CA ALA A 21 17.65 33.44 11.30
C ALA A 21 17.96 32.99 9.88
N LEU A 22 18.52 31.79 9.73
CA LEU A 22 18.45 31.01 8.49
C LEU A 22 18.22 29.54 8.88
N HIS A 23 17.06 29.25 9.47
CA HIS A 23 16.53 27.90 9.38
C HIS A 23 16.19 27.70 7.90
N PRO A 24 16.88 26.83 7.13
CA PRO A 24 16.39 26.50 5.81
C PRO A 24 14.96 26.01 6.01
N ALA A 25 14.04 26.39 5.12
CA ALA A 25 12.73 25.79 5.03
C ALA A 25 12.93 24.30 4.73
N VAL A 26 13.24 23.53 5.78
CA VAL A 26 13.34 22.09 5.72
C VAL A 26 11.96 21.66 5.30
N PHE A 27 11.86 21.18 4.06
CA PHE A 27 10.64 20.64 3.52
C PHE A 27 10.21 19.52 4.44
N ASP A 28 9.32 19.80 5.39
CA ASP A 28 8.82 18.82 6.34
C ASP A 28 7.69 18.04 5.63
N PRO A 29 7.98 16.83 5.11
CA PRO A 29 7.03 16.10 4.29
C PRO A 29 5.82 15.68 5.14
N ILE A 30 6.00 15.56 6.45
CA ILE A 30 4.98 15.14 7.41
C ILE A 30 4.00 16.30 7.63
N ALA A 31 4.50 17.53 7.79
CA ALA A 31 3.65 18.72 7.92
C ALA A 31 2.83 18.99 6.63
N LEU A 32 3.44 18.80 5.46
CA LEU A 32 2.74 18.91 4.17
C LEU A 32 1.68 17.82 4.00
N LEU A 33 2.02 16.56 4.34
CA LEU A 33 1.08 15.44 4.29
C LEU A 33 -0.11 15.68 5.24
N ASN A 34 0.13 16.09 6.49
CA ASN A 34 -0.91 16.41 7.45
C ASN A 34 -1.83 17.53 6.97
N ARG A 35 -1.30 18.53 6.25
CA ARG A 35 -2.10 19.60 5.66
C ARG A 35 -3.06 19.10 4.58
N TYR A 36 -2.62 18.16 3.76
CA TYR A 36 -3.41 17.65 2.62
C TYR A 36 -4.06 16.28 2.86
N ILE A 37 -3.91 15.68 4.04
CA ILE A 37 -4.40 14.32 4.32
C ILE A 37 -5.91 14.21 4.10
N ASN A 38 -6.68 15.21 4.53
CA ASN A 38 -8.13 15.23 4.32
C ASN A 38 -8.49 15.29 2.83
N THR A 39 -7.80 16.10 2.04
CA THR A 39 -8.02 16.17 0.58
C THR A 39 -7.63 14.87 -0.13
N LEU A 40 -6.51 14.24 0.29
CA LEU A 40 -6.07 12.96 -0.26
C LEU A 40 -7.06 11.84 0.07
N VAL A 41 -7.58 11.81 1.29
CA VAL A 41 -8.61 10.84 1.71
C VAL A 41 -9.90 11.04 0.91
N LEU A 42 -10.36 12.27 0.70
CA LEU A 42 -11.55 12.53 -0.12
C LEU A 42 -11.36 12.08 -1.58
N LEU A 43 -10.20 12.37 -2.17
CA LEU A 43 -9.86 11.92 -3.52
C LEU A 43 -9.79 10.39 -3.58
N TRP A 44 -9.23 9.75 -2.55
CA TRP A 44 -9.16 8.30 -2.45
C TRP A 44 -10.56 7.68 -2.35
N ILE A 45 -11.45 8.22 -1.50
CA ILE A 45 -12.83 7.77 -1.36
C ILE A 45 -13.59 7.91 -2.69
N LEU A 46 -13.40 9.02 -3.40
CA LEU A 46 -13.99 9.23 -4.72
C LEU A 46 -13.54 8.15 -5.71
N GLY A 47 -12.23 7.90 -5.80
CA GLY A 47 -11.67 6.86 -6.67
C GLY A 47 -12.17 5.46 -6.30
N PHE A 48 -12.14 5.11 -5.02
CA PHE A 48 -12.68 3.85 -4.50
C PHE A 48 -14.16 3.68 -4.84
N SER A 49 -14.96 4.73 -4.70
CA SER A 49 -16.40 4.72 -5.01
C SER A 49 -16.65 4.48 -6.50
N VAL A 50 -15.89 5.13 -7.38
CA VAL A 50 -15.97 4.93 -8.84
C VAL A 50 -15.63 3.48 -9.22
N TYR A 51 -14.54 2.92 -8.68
CA TYR A 51 -14.14 1.53 -8.98
C TYR A 51 -15.10 0.50 -8.41
N THR A 52 -15.63 0.76 -7.20
CA THR A 52 -16.65 -0.08 -6.58
C THR A 52 -17.93 -0.09 -7.42
N LEU A 53 -18.39 1.09 -7.85
CA LEU A 53 -19.57 1.22 -8.71
C LEU A 53 -19.36 0.49 -10.04
N LYS A 54 -18.20 0.67 -10.69
CA LYS A 54 -17.86 -0.03 -11.94
C LYS A 54 -17.92 -1.55 -11.78
N THR A 55 -17.31 -2.08 -10.71
CA THR A 55 -17.31 -3.52 -10.42
C THR A 55 -18.72 -4.03 -10.11
N LEU A 56 -19.52 -3.27 -9.35
CA LEU A 56 -20.89 -3.61 -9.04
C LEU A 56 -21.78 -3.62 -10.28
N LEU A 57 -21.64 -2.64 -11.16
CA LEU A 57 -22.36 -2.59 -12.44
C LEU A 57 -22.01 -3.79 -13.32
N ALA A 58 -20.71 -4.13 -13.44
CA ALA A 58 -20.28 -5.32 -14.17
C ALA A 58 -20.89 -6.61 -13.57
N TYR A 59 -20.87 -6.74 -12.25
CA TYR A 59 -21.49 -7.88 -11.56
C TYR A 59 -23.01 -7.95 -11.80
N ARG A 60 -23.72 -6.82 -11.69
CA ARG A 60 -25.16 -6.74 -11.95
C ARG A 60 -25.50 -7.10 -13.39
N TYR A 61 -24.69 -6.65 -14.35
CA TYR A 61 -24.83 -7.00 -15.76
C TYR A 61 -24.71 -8.52 -15.98
N CYS A 62 -23.70 -9.16 -15.38
CA CYS A 62 -23.57 -10.63 -15.43
C CYS A 62 -24.78 -11.34 -14.78
N GLN A 63 -25.30 -10.82 -13.67
CA GLN A 63 -26.47 -11.41 -13.02
C GLN A 63 -27.76 -11.21 -13.84
N GLN A 64 -27.89 -10.08 -14.52
CA GLN A 64 -29.00 -9.84 -15.44
C GLN A 64 -28.94 -10.79 -16.63
N LEU A 65 -27.76 -11.00 -17.21
CA LEU A 65 -27.54 -11.97 -18.28
C LEU A 65 -27.92 -13.40 -17.86
N LYS A 66 -27.61 -13.79 -16.63
CA LYS A 66 -28.02 -15.08 -16.07
C LYS A 66 -29.55 -15.24 -15.97
N ARG A 67 -30.26 -14.14 -15.73
CA ARG A 67 -31.73 -14.11 -15.57
C ARG A 67 -32.47 -13.86 -16.89
N ALA A 68 -31.79 -13.34 -17.90
CA ALA A 68 -32.38 -13.08 -19.20
C ALA A 68 -32.77 -14.38 -19.91
N GLN A 69 -33.64 -14.29 -20.92
CA GLN A 69 -34.15 -15.44 -21.67
C GLN A 69 -33.00 -16.19 -22.37
N LEU A 70 -32.48 -17.20 -21.68
CA LEU A 70 -31.50 -18.13 -22.22
C LEU A 70 -32.23 -19.11 -23.13
N ILE A 71 -31.79 -19.19 -24.38
CA ILE A 71 -32.31 -20.16 -25.35
C ILE A 71 -31.85 -21.55 -24.90
N ALA A 72 -32.77 -22.52 -24.94
CA ALA A 72 -32.45 -23.91 -24.63
C ALA A 72 -31.42 -24.43 -25.63
N THR A 73 -30.36 -25.06 -25.12
CA THR A 73 -29.28 -25.62 -25.93
C THR A 73 -29.83 -26.79 -26.76
N PRO A 74 -29.71 -26.78 -28.10
CA PRO A 74 -30.10 -27.91 -28.92
C PRO A 74 -29.42 -29.19 -28.46
N GLU A 75 -30.12 -30.32 -28.49
CA GLU A 75 -29.64 -31.62 -27.98
C GLU A 75 -28.26 -32.01 -28.53
N ARG A 76 -28.05 -31.80 -29.84
CA ARG A 76 -26.74 -31.98 -30.50
C ARG A 76 -25.60 -31.25 -29.77
N TRP A 77 -25.82 -29.99 -29.39
CA TRP A 77 -24.80 -29.19 -28.71
C TRP A 77 -24.61 -29.60 -27.26
N GLN A 78 -25.63 -30.16 -26.60
CA GLN A 78 -25.47 -30.73 -25.26
C GLN A 78 -24.50 -31.92 -25.29
N HIS A 79 -24.65 -32.83 -26.25
CA HIS A 79 -23.75 -33.98 -26.42
C HIS A 79 -22.31 -33.57 -26.78
N ILE A 80 -22.15 -32.63 -27.73
CA ILE A 80 -20.82 -32.11 -28.07
C ILE A 80 -20.18 -31.48 -26.84
N PHE A 81 -20.92 -30.63 -26.12
CA PHE A 81 -20.42 -29.94 -24.95
C PHE A 81 -20.04 -30.89 -23.81
N SER A 82 -20.83 -31.94 -23.56
CA SER A 82 -20.47 -32.96 -22.56
C SER A 82 -19.18 -33.69 -22.92
N ASN A 83 -18.97 -34.00 -24.21
CA ASN A 83 -17.75 -34.63 -24.68
C ASN A 83 -16.54 -33.71 -24.53
N LEU A 84 -16.69 -32.41 -24.84
CA LEU A 84 -15.64 -31.43 -24.61
C LEU A 84 -15.30 -31.27 -23.12
N CYS A 85 -16.31 -31.23 -22.24
CA CYS A 85 -16.09 -31.18 -20.79
C CYS A 85 -15.27 -32.38 -20.30
N GLN A 86 -15.54 -33.58 -20.81
CA GLN A 86 -14.77 -34.79 -20.51
C GLN A 86 -13.33 -34.70 -21.03
N ARG A 87 -13.13 -34.25 -22.28
CA ARG A 87 -11.79 -34.07 -22.88
C ARG A 87 -10.93 -33.06 -22.11
N VAL A 88 -11.54 -31.99 -21.61
CA VAL A 88 -10.88 -30.97 -20.77
C VAL A 88 -10.72 -31.46 -19.32
N GLY A 89 -11.36 -32.55 -18.93
CA GLY A 89 -11.26 -33.13 -17.58
C GLY A 89 -12.00 -32.33 -16.51
N ILE A 90 -13.17 -31.76 -16.84
CA ILE A 90 -14.01 -31.03 -15.88
C ILE A 90 -14.97 -32.00 -15.20
N THR A 91 -14.94 -32.03 -13.87
CA THR A 91 -15.78 -32.91 -13.03
C THR A 91 -17.04 -32.22 -12.51
N LYS A 92 -17.12 -30.88 -12.63
CA LYS A 92 -18.27 -30.09 -12.17
C LYS A 92 -19.39 -30.13 -13.20
N SER A 93 -20.63 -29.97 -12.72
CA SER A 93 -21.78 -29.74 -13.61
C SER A 93 -21.66 -28.34 -14.22
N VAL A 94 -21.33 -28.30 -15.52
CA VAL A 94 -21.27 -27.09 -16.35
C VAL A 94 -22.43 -27.14 -17.34
N GLU A 95 -23.08 -26.01 -17.56
CA GLU A 95 -24.19 -25.91 -18.49
C GLU A 95 -23.83 -24.99 -19.66
N LEU A 96 -24.10 -25.42 -20.89
CA LEU A 96 -24.04 -24.55 -22.07
C LEU A 96 -25.40 -23.91 -22.28
N ARG A 97 -25.44 -22.61 -22.55
CA ARG A 97 -26.65 -21.87 -22.92
C ARG A 97 -26.35 -20.89 -24.04
N PHE A 98 -27.33 -20.63 -24.90
CA PHE A 98 -27.24 -19.64 -25.96
C PHE A 98 -28.03 -18.38 -25.61
N SER A 99 -27.53 -17.21 -26.01
CA SER A 99 -28.22 -15.95 -25.80
C SER A 99 -27.98 -14.99 -26.96
N GLU A 100 -29.00 -14.20 -27.30
CA GLU A 100 -28.91 -13.12 -28.29
C GLU A 100 -28.38 -11.82 -27.69
N LEU A 101 -28.39 -11.71 -26.35
CA LEU A 101 -27.97 -10.51 -25.63
C LEU A 101 -26.47 -10.43 -25.37
N VAL A 102 -25.75 -11.54 -25.52
CA VAL A 102 -24.29 -11.59 -25.35
C VAL A 102 -23.60 -11.40 -26.70
N SER A 103 -22.65 -10.47 -26.74
CA SER A 103 -21.81 -10.26 -27.93
C SER A 103 -20.55 -11.14 -27.93
N PHE A 104 -20.22 -11.73 -26.77
CA PHE A 104 -19.02 -12.55 -26.58
C PHE A 104 -19.36 -13.83 -25.81
N PRO A 105 -18.67 -14.95 -26.08
CA PRO A 105 -18.65 -16.09 -25.18
C PRO A 105 -18.20 -15.65 -23.79
N CYS A 106 -18.89 -16.13 -22.75
CA CYS A 106 -18.47 -15.86 -21.38
C CYS A 106 -18.98 -16.93 -20.41
N VAL A 107 -18.25 -17.09 -19.30
CA VAL A 107 -18.62 -17.99 -18.21
C VAL A 107 -19.25 -17.22 -17.07
N ILE A 108 -20.45 -17.61 -16.62
CA ILE A 108 -21.14 -17.00 -15.49
C ILE A 108 -21.39 -18.01 -14.38
N GLY A 109 -21.09 -17.61 -13.14
CA GLY A 109 -21.37 -18.39 -11.93
C GLY A 109 -20.19 -19.24 -11.46
N HIS A 110 -20.17 -19.53 -10.15
CA HIS A 110 -19.04 -20.19 -9.49
C HIS A 110 -19.32 -21.65 -9.07
N LEU A 111 -20.48 -21.93 -8.47
CA LEU A 111 -20.86 -23.29 -8.05
C LEU A 111 -21.38 -24.15 -9.20
N LYS A 112 -22.18 -23.54 -10.07
CA LYS A 112 -22.74 -24.15 -11.28
C LYS A 112 -22.43 -23.19 -12.43
N PRO A 113 -21.20 -23.25 -12.99
CA PRO A 113 -20.81 -22.35 -14.07
C PRO A 113 -21.67 -22.63 -15.31
N VAL A 114 -22.15 -21.55 -15.93
CA VAL A 114 -22.91 -21.57 -17.17
C VAL A 114 -22.06 -20.89 -18.23
N VAL A 115 -21.71 -21.62 -19.29
CA VAL A 115 -21.05 -21.07 -20.47
C VAL A 115 -22.14 -20.48 -21.35
N LEU A 116 -22.12 -19.16 -21.53
CA LEU A 116 -22.99 -18.44 -22.43
C LEU A 116 -22.29 -18.28 -23.78
N MET A 117 -22.97 -18.69 -24.85
CA MET A 117 -22.52 -18.47 -26.21
C MET A 117 -23.47 -17.53 -26.96
N PRO A 118 -22.97 -16.53 -27.73
CA PRO A 118 -23.79 -15.76 -28.63
C PRO A 118 -24.46 -16.66 -29.67
N ALA A 119 -25.80 -16.60 -29.77
CA ALA A 119 -26.55 -17.40 -30.73
C ALA A 119 -26.11 -17.13 -32.19
N GLY A 120 -25.66 -15.90 -32.49
CA GLY A 120 -25.14 -15.51 -33.80
C GLY A 120 -23.90 -16.28 -34.25
N LEU A 121 -23.11 -16.87 -33.33
CA LEU A 121 -21.95 -17.68 -33.71
C LEU A 121 -22.36 -18.99 -34.39
N LEU A 122 -23.53 -19.55 -34.04
CA LEU A 122 -24.06 -20.76 -34.68
C LEU A 122 -24.27 -20.60 -36.20
N LEU A 123 -24.51 -19.37 -36.65
CA LEU A 123 -24.79 -19.06 -38.05
C LEU A 123 -23.53 -18.69 -38.85
N ARG A 124 -22.45 -18.32 -38.16
CA ARG A 124 -21.25 -17.73 -38.77
C ARG A 124 -20.02 -18.64 -38.70
N MET A 125 -20.02 -19.62 -37.81
CA MET A 125 -18.90 -20.52 -37.58
C MET A 125 -19.29 -21.96 -37.81
N ASN A 126 -18.33 -22.74 -38.32
CA ASN A 126 -18.50 -24.18 -38.43
C ASN A 126 -18.39 -24.85 -37.05
N GLN A 127 -18.74 -26.14 -36.99
CA GLN A 127 -18.71 -26.90 -35.74
C GLN A 127 -17.32 -26.91 -35.08
N LEU A 128 -16.24 -27.13 -35.85
CA LEU A 128 -14.89 -27.23 -35.32
C LEU A 128 -14.40 -25.90 -34.71
N GLN A 129 -14.75 -24.78 -35.32
CA GLN A 129 -14.47 -23.43 -34.81
C GLN A 129 -15.23 -23.18 -33.50
N LEU A 130 -16.51 -23.53 -33.45
CA LEU A 130 -17.33 -23.41 -32.23
C LEU A 130 -16.80 -24.30 -31.10
N GLU A 131 -16.40 -25.54 -31.41
CA GLU A 131 -15.76 -26.42 -30.43
C GLU A 131 -14.46 -25.80 -29.91
N ALA A 132 -13.66 -25.16 -30.76
CA ALA A 132 -12.42 -24.50 -30.36
C ALA A 132 -12.67 -23.33 -29.39
N ILE A 133 -13.71 -22.53 -29.63
CA ILE A 133 -14.14 -21.46 -28.70
C ILE A 133 -14.64 -22.07 -27.38
N LEU A 134 -15.46 -23.11 -27.44
CA LEU A 134 -15.96 -23.78 -26.25
C LEU A 134 -14.82 -24.37 -25.41
N LEU A 135 -13.80 -24.94 -26.04
CA LEU A 135 -12.61 -25.45 -25.34
C LEU A 135 -11.85 -24.33 -24.60
N HIS A 136 -11.76 -23.13 -25.20
CA HIS A 136 -11.16 -21.96 -24.55
C HIS A 136 -11.98 -21.54 -23.31
N GLU A 137 -13.30 -21.40 -23.44
CA GLU A 137 -14.19 -21.06 -22.31
C GLU A 137 -14.18 -22.13 -21.21
N LEU A 138 -14.12 -23.41 -21.59
CA LEU A 138 -13.96 -24.51 -20.64
C LEU A 138 -12.60 -24.46 -19.94
N GLY A 139 -11.57 -23.89 -20.57
CA GLY A 139 -10.29 -23.57 -19.94
C GLY A 139 -10.46 -22.66 -18.72
N HIS A 140 -11.26 -21.59 -18.84
CA HIS A 140 -11.58 -20.70 -17.72
C HIS A 140 -12.33 -21.43 -16.60
N VAL A 141 -13.26 -22.33 -16.95
CA VAL A 141 -13.99 -23.14 -15.97
C VAL A 141 -13.05 -24.10 -15.24
N ARG A 142 -12.21 -24.83 -15.97
CA ARG A 142 -11.24 -25.80 -15.42
C ARG A 142 -10.29 -25.12 -14.43
N ARG A 143 -9.83 -23.92 -14.77
CA ARG A 143 -8.88 -23.13 -13.96
C ARG A 143 -9.54 -22.36 -12.81
N ASN A 144 -10.87 -22.36 -12.71
CA ASN A 144 -11.64 -21.60 -11.73
C ASN A 144 -11.28 -20.09 -11.75
N ASP A 145 -11.11 -19.52 -12.95
CA ASP A 145 -10.63 -18.15 -13.11
C ASP A 145 -11.52 -17.09 -12.46
N TYR A 146 -12.78 -17.42 -12.16
CA TYR A 146 -13.69 -16.55 -11.42
C TYR A 146 -13.15 -16.13 -10.04
N VAL A 147 -12.46 -17.03 -9.31
CA VAL A 147 -11.91 -16.71 -7.97
C VAL A 147 -10.80 -15.68 -8.11
N LEU A 148 -9.88 -15.94 -9.03
CA LEU A 148 -8.76 -15.04 -9.31
C LEU A 148 -9.26 -13.70 -9.84
N SER A 149 -10.27 -13.70 -10.71
CA SER A 149 -10.91 -12.47 -11.21
C SER A 149 -11.55 -11.66 -10.08
N LEU A 150 -12.23 -12.31 -9.13
CA LEU A 150 -12.81 -11.64 -7.97
C LEU A 150 -11.73 -11.04 -7.05
N MET A 151 -10.70 -11.82 -6.71
CA MET A 151 -9.59 -11.32 -5.90
C MET A 151 -8.88 -10.15 -6.58
N GLN A 152 -8.62 -10.27 -7.88
CA GLN A 152 -8.00 -9.22 -8.69
C GLN A 152 -8.90 -7.98 -8.76
N ALA A 153 -10.23 -8.13 -8.86
CA ALA A 153 -11.16 -7.01 -8.85
C ALA A 153 -11.15 -6.27 -7.49
N ILE A 154 -11.16 -7.00 -6.37
CA ILE A 154 -11.05 -6.41 -5.03
C ILE A 154 -9.73 -5.64 -4.91
N CYS A 155 -8.61 -6.25 -5.28
CA CYS A 155 -7.31 -5.60 -5.23
C CYS A 155 -7.22 -4.40 -6.18
N LYS A 156 -7.81 -4.46 -7.40
CA LYS A 156 -7.91 -3.32 -8.32
C LYS A 156 -8.68 -2.16 -7.70
N THR A 157 -9.74 -2.43 -6.95
CA THR A 157 -10.53 -1.41 -6.26
C THR A 157 -9.75 -0.77 -5.11
N LEU A 158 -8.99 -1.55 -4.34
CA LEU A 158 -8.19 -1.04 -3.22
C LEU A 158 -6.92 -0.30 -3.68
N LEU A 159 -6.27 -0.83 -4.71
CA LEU A 159 -4.98 -0.36 -5.23
C LEU A 159 -5.13 0.35 -6.57
N PHE A 160 -6.27 0.99 -6.83
CA PHE A 160 -6.56 1.63 -8.11
C PHE A 160 -5.55 2.72 -8.49
N PHE A 161 -4.89 3.33 -7.50
CA PHE A 161 -3.88 4.36 -7.67
C PHE A 161 -2.46 3.79 -7.89
N ASN A 162 -2.25 2.49 -7.67
CA ASN A 162 -0.92 1.88 -7.74
C ASN A 162 -0.63 1.38 -9.19
N PRO A 163 0.24 2.06 -9.95
CA PRO A 163 0.52 1.70 -11.34
C PRO A 163 1.19 0.31 -11.47
N PHE A 164 2.00 -0.09 -10.50
CA PHE A 164 2.65 -1.41 -10.50
C PHE A 164 1.63 -2.53 -10.34
N PHE A 165 0.67 -2.37 -9.43
CA PHE A 165 -0.39 -3.35 -9.25
C PHE A 165 -1.25 -3.46 -10.51
N LEU A 166 -1.63 -2.33 -11.12
CA LEU A 166 -2.40 -2.32 -12.37
C LEU A 166 -1.64 -3.03 -13.51
N TRP A 167 -0.33 -2.82 -13.60
CA TRP A 167 0.53 -3.50 -14.58
C TRP A 167 0.59 -5.02 -14.33
N ILE A 168 0.86 -5.46 -13.09
CA ILE A 168 0.88 -6.88 -12.71
C ILE A 168 -0.46 -7.52 -13.07
N SER A 169 -1.55 -6.87 -12.69
CA SER A 169 -2.89 -7.29 -13.03
C SER A 169 -3.08 -7.45 -14.55
N SER A 170 -2.59 -6.51 -15.36
CA SER A 170 -2.66 -6.62 -16.82
C SER A 170 -1.85 -7.81 -17.35
N GLN A 171 -0.72 -8.16 -16.72
CA GLN A 171 0.03 -9.37 -17.08
C GLN A 171 -0.71 -10.65 -16.65
N MET A 172 -1.34 -10.65 -15.48
CA MET A 172 -2.20 -11.77 -15.04
C MET A 172 -3.36 -12.01 -16.02
N ASP A 173 -3.97 -10.93 -16.53
CA ASP A 173 -5.03 -11.02 -17.54
C ASP A 173 -4.50 -11.67 -18.83
N LYS A 174 -3.30 -11.30 -19.31
CA LYS A 174 -2.68 -11.92 -20.49
C LYS A 174 -2.32 -13.39 -20.28
N GLU A 175 -1.70 -13.73 -19.15
CA GLU A 175 -1.32 -15.12 -18.86
C GLU A 175 -2.54 -16.01 -18.68
N ARG A 176 -3.67 -15.46 -18.21
CA ARG A 176 -4.93 -16.19 -18.14
C ARG A 176 -5.43 -16.58 -19.53
N GLU A 177 -5.50 -15.62 -20.46
CA GLU A 177 -5.90 -15.88 -21.84
C GLU A 177 -4.99 -16.92 -22.48
N HIS A 178 -3.68 -16.76 -22.31
CA HIS A 178 -2.70 -17.69 -22.85
C HIS A 178 -2.82 -19.10 -22.28
N ALA A 179 -3.04 -19.24 -20.97
CA ALA A 179 -3.23 -20.55 -20.37
C ALA A 179 -4.52 -21.24 -20.87
N CYS A 180 -5.55 -20.47 -21.21
CA CYS A 180 -6.78 -21.02 -21.80
C CYS A 180 -6.59 -21.38 -23.28
N ASP A 181 -5.84 -20.58 -24.03
CA ASP A 181 -5.40 -20.90 -25.39
C ASP A 181 -4.59 -22.21 -25.44
N ASP A 182 -3.64 -22.37 -24.51
CA ASP A 182 -2.83 -23.59 -24.38
C ASP A 182 -3.70 -24.83 -24.09
N ILE A 183 -4.73 -24.70 -23.22
CA ILE A 183 -5.70 -25.77 -22.97
C ILE A 183 -6.49 -26.10 -24.23
N ALA A 184 -7.02 -25.09 -24.93
CA ALA A 184 -7.83 -25.29 -26.13
C ALA A 184 -7.04 -26.02 -27.23
N VAL A 185 -5.80 -25.60 -27.49
CA VAL A 185 -4.94 -26.23 -28.49
C VAL A 185 -4.49 -27.63 -28.06
N SER A 186 -4.20 -27.85 -26.78
CA SER A 186 -3.81 -29.19 -26.30
C SER A 186 -4.88 -30.25 -26.53
N VAL A 187 -6.16 -29.85 -26.48
CA VAL A 187 -7.30 -30.74 -26.69
C VAL A 187 -7.67 -30.86 -28.16
N ASN A 188 -7.67 -29.75 -28.91
CA ASN A 188 -8.10 -29.74 -30.31
C ASN A 188 -7.01 -30.21 -31.29
N GLN A 189 -5.74 -30.17 -30.88
CA GLN A 189 -4.57 -30.60 -31.67
C GLN A 189 -4.38 -29.88 -33.01
N ASP A 190 -5.06 -28.74 -33.22
CA ASP A 190 -4.93 -27.91 -34.43
C ASP A 190 -4.80 -26.42 -34.07
N PRO A 191 -3.55 -25.91 -33.95
CA PRO A 191 -3.29 -24.49 -33.70
C PRO A 191 -3.71 -23.57 -34.84
N LEU A 192 -3.72 -24.05 -36.10
CA LEU A 192 -4.08 -23.24 -37.27
C LEU A 192 -5.59 -22.99 -37.30
N LEU A 193 -6.39 -24.03 -37.06
CA LEU A 193 -7.83 -23.89 -36.89
C LEU A 193 -8.16 -22.90 -35.78
N PHE A 194 -7.49 -23.01 -34.63
CA PHE A 194 -7.73 -22.12 -33.50
C PHE A 194 -7.37 -20.66 -33.81
N ALA A 195 -6.21 -20.42 -34.45
CA ALA A 195 -5.80 -19.09 -34.87
C ALA A 195 -6.79 -18.45 -35.85
N ASN A 196 -7.27 -19.21 -36.84
CA ASN A 196 -8.28 -18.74 -37.80
C ASN A 196 -9.61 -18.44 -37.09
N THR A 197 -10.01 -19.29 -36.16
CA THR A 197 -11.22 -19.09 -35.34
C THR A 197 -11.13 -17.79 -34.54
N LEU A 198 -10.00 -17.53 -33.89
CA LEU A 198 -9.78 -16.31 -33.10
C LEU A 198 -9.80 -15.05 -33.98
N LYS A 199 -9.21 -15.13 -35.18
CA LYS A 199 -9.24 -14.05 -36.16
C LYS A 199 -10.67 -13.75 -36.63
N GLU A 200 -11.40 -14.77 -37.07
CA GLU A 200 -12.79 -14.60 -37.52
C GLU A 200 -13.68 -14.04 -36.40
N PHE A 201 -13.50 -14.54 -35.17
CA PHE A 201 -14.21 -14.02 -33.99
C PHE A 201 -13.92 -12.53 -33.74
N ALA A 202 -12.64 -12.13 -33.86
CA ALA A 202 -12.24 -10.74 -33.70
C ALA A 202 -12.81 -9.85 -34.80
N ASP A 203 -12.78 -10.28 -36.06
CA ASP A 203 -13.33 -9.55 -37.20
C ASP A 203 -14.84 -9.32 -37.05
N MET A 204 -15.57 -10.31 -36.54
CA MET A 204 -17.00 -10.17 -36.24
C MET A 204 -17.26 -9.08 -35.20
N ASN A 205 -16.38 -8.96 -34.20
CA ASN A 205 -16.57 -8.05 -33.09
C ASN A 205 -15.99 -6.64 -33.33
N ASN A 206 -14.96 -6.48 -34.18
CA ASN A 206 -14.39 -5.18 -34.51
C ASN A 206 -15.40 -4.26 -35.23
N ASN A 207 -16.39 -4.83 -35.92
CA ASN A 207 -17.50 -4.07 -36.51
C ASN A 207 -18.42 -3.38 -35.49
N LEU A 208 -18.30 -3.70 -34.18
CA LEU A 208 -19.15 -3.18 -33.11
C LEU A 208 -18.46 -2.13 -32.21
N LYS A 209 -17.17 -1.81 -32.42
CA LYS A 209 -16.42 -0.86 -31.57
C LYS A 209 -15.75 0.26 -32.38
N PRO A 210 -16.17 1.54 -32.21
CA PRO A 210 -15.45 2.66 -32.81
C PRO A 210 -14.13 3.00 -32.08
N ALA A 211 -13.08 3.19 -32.87
CA ALA A 211 -12.00 4.18 -32.77
C ALA A 211 -11.02 4.25 -31.56
N LEU A 212 -11.05 3.37 -30.55
CA LEU A 212 -9.95 3.25 -29.55
C LEU A 212 -9.11 1.97 -29.73
N GLY A 213 -9.00 1.48 -30.97
CA GLY A 213 -8.72 0.09 -31.33
C GLY A 213 -7.27 -0.39 -31.39
N ILE A 214 -6.25 0.38 -31.04
CA ILE A 214 -4.84 -0.06 -31.25
C ILE A 214 -4.43 -1.19 -30.28
N GLN A 215 -5.08 -1.30 -29.11
CA GLN A 215 -4.69 -2.29 -28.11
C GLN A 215 -5.30 -3.68 -28.36
N GLY A 216 -6.48 -3.77 -28.98
CA GLY A 216 -7.15 -5.04 -29.27
C GLY A 216 -6.38 -5.88 -30.29
N ASP A 217 -5.99 -5.28 -31.41
CA ASP A 217 -5.29 -5.98 -32.49
C ASP A 217 -3.92 -6.50 -32.04
N LYS A 218 -3.18 -5.71 -31.24
CA LYS A 218 -1.89 -6.14 -30.67
C LYS A 218 -2.03 -7.34 -29.73
N LEU A 219 -3.11 -7.41 -28.95
CA LEU A 219 -3.35 -8.53 -28.05
C LEU A 219 -3.72 -9.81 -28.82
N LEU A 220 -4.51 -9.69 -29.89
CA LEU A 220 -4.86 -10.82 -30.75
C LEU A 220 -3.65 -11.33 -31.53
N LEU A 221 -2.86 -10.44 -32.12
CA LEU A 221 -1.62 -10.81 -32.79
C LEU A 221 -0.66 -11.53 -31.82
N ASN A 222 -0.49 -11.02 -30.60
CA ASN A 222 0.34 -11.69 -29.59
C ASN A 222 -0.15 -13.11 -29.27
N ARG A 223 -1.47 -13.31 -29.16
CA ARG A 223 -2.05 -14.65 -28.96
C ARG A 223 -1.73 -15.56 -30.14
N ILE A 224 -2.04 -15.13 -31.37
CA ILE A 224 -1.78 -15.92 -32.59
C ILE A 224 -0.28 -16.23 -32.73
N THR A 225 0.60 -15.26 -32.56
CA THR A 225 2.06 -15.46 -32.64
C THR A 225 2.53 -16.47 -31.60
N ARG A 226 2.01 -16.42 -30.36
CA ARG A 226 2.37 -17.37 -29.30
C ARG A 226 1.96 -18.80 -29.65
N LEU A 227 0.82 -19.02 -30.30
CA LEU A 227 0.36 -20.36 -30.70
C LEU A 227 1.37 -21.11 -31.60
N PHE A 228 2.12 -20.37 -32.41
CA PHE A 228 3.15 -20.91 -33.30
C PHE A 228 4.58 -20.75 -32.78
N ALA A 229 4.75 -20.01 -31.67
CA ALA A 229 6.05 -19.87 -31.05
C ALA A 229 6.44 -21.16 -30.34
N LYS A 230 7.71 -21.56 -30.46
CA LYS A 230 8.24 -22.67 -29.64
C LYS A 230 8.08 -22.30 -28.16
N PRO A 231 7.71 -23.25 -27.28
CA PRO A 231 7.53 -22.96 -25.86
C PRO A 231 8.81 -22.31 -25.32
N HIS A 232 8.67 -21.09 -24.83
CA HIS A 232 9.76 -20.44 -24.10
C HIS A 232 10.07 -21.31 -22.88
N LYS A 233 11.34 -21.66 -22.69
CA LYS A 233 11.80 -22.34 -21.47
C LYS A 233 11.32 -21.51 -20.27
N THR A 234 10.54 -22.14 -19.39
CA THR A 234 10.02 -21.53 -18.17
C THR A 234 11.16 -20.86 -17.40
N ALA A 235 10.88 -19.70 -16.79
CA ALA A 235 11.84 -18.98 -15.97
C ALA A 235 12.59 -19.96 -15.04
N SER A 236 13.91 -19.95 -15.12
CA SER A 236 14.77 -20.85 -14.34
C SER A 236 14.43 -20.71 -12.87
N VAL A 237 14.42 -21.83 -12.13
CA VAL A 237 14.23 -21.88 -10.66
C VAL A 237 15.13 -20.87 -9.93
N LYS A 238 16.27 -20.51 -10.53
CA LYS A 238 17.19 -19.45 -10.08
C LYS A 238 16.53 -18.06 -9.95
N SER A 239 15.57 -17.72 -10.82
CA SER A 239 14.82 -16.45 -10.75
C SER A 239 13.79 -16.43 -9.62
N THR A 240 13.17 -17.58 -9.30
CA THR A 240 12.26 -17.72 -8.16
C THR A 240 13.01 -17.60 -6.83
N PHE A 241 14.22 -18.17 -6.75
CA PHE A 241 15.10 -17.99 -5.58
C PHE A 241 15.56 -16.54 -5.42
N LEU A 242 15.87 -15.84 -6.51
CA LEU A 242 16.23 -14.41 -6.48
C LEU A 242 15.06 -13.54 -5.98
N ALA A 243 13.84 -13.81 -6.44
CA ALA A 243 12.64 -13.09 -6.01
C ALA A 243 12.30 -13.35 -4.52
N MET A 244 12.43 -14.60 -4.06
CA MET A 244 12.31 -14.93 -2.63
C MET A 244 13.39 -14.23 -1.81
N PHE A 245 14.65 -14.23 -2.27
CA PHE A 245 15.74 -13.56 -1.57
C PHE A 245 15.50 -12.05 -1.45
N LEU A 246 15.01 -11.39 -2.50
CA LEU A 246 14.63 -9.97 -2.47
C LEU A 246 13.46 -9.67 -1.52
N LEU A 247 12.46 -10.56 -1.45
CA LEU A 247 11.35 -10.46 -0.49
C LEU A 247 11.82 -10.63 0.96
N ILE A 248 12.71 -11.59 1.21
CA ILE A 248 13.28 -11.83 2.55
C ILE A 248 14.21 -10.67 2.93
N ALA A 249 15.01 -10.16 1.99
CA ALA A 249 15.90 -9.03 2.22
C ALA A 249 15.11 -7.74 2.51
N THR A 250 14.03 -7.47 1.79
CA THR A 250 13.16 -6.31 2.06
C THR A 250 12.40 -6.47 3.39
N GLY A 251 11.90 -7.66 3.72
CA GLY A 251 11.31 -7.94 5.04
C GLY A 251 12.32 -7.86 6.20
N GLY A 252 13.58 -8.27 5.95
CA GLY A 252 14.69 -8.13 6.88
C GLY A 252 15.08 -6.67 7.11
N VAL A 253 15.10 -5.85 6.06
CA VAL A 253 15.35 -4.40 6.18
C VAL A 253 14.24 -3.71 6.97
N VAL A 254 12.97 -4.05 6.73
CA VAL A 254 11.86 -3.49 7.53
C VAL A 254 11.94 -3.92 9.00
N SER A 255 12.28 -5.17 9.28
CA SER A 255 12.50 -5.67 10.65
C SER A 255 13.70 -5.00 11.33
N VAL A 256 14.78 -4.75 10.60
CA VAL A 256 15.96 -4.01 11.11
C VAL A 256 15.64 -2.53 11.32
N CYS A 257 14.80 -1.90 10.50
CA CYS A 257 14.35 -0.52 10.74
C CYS A 257 13.40 -0.42 11.94
N VAL A 258 12.55 -1.42 12.18
CA VAL A 258 11.67 -1.50 13.36
C VAL A 258 12.49 -1.80 14.63
N ASN A 259 13.50 -2.68 14.56
CA ASN A 259 14.42 -2.92 15.67
C ASN A 259 15.46 -1.81 15.88
N ALA A 260 15.76 -0.99 14.86
CA ALA A 260 16.53 0.24 15.03
C ALA A 260 15.72 1.32 15.76
N GLN A 261 14.39 1.23 15.78
CA GLN A 261 13.52 1.99 16.67
C GLN A 261 13.24 1.26 18.01
N GLY A 262 13.46 -0.06 18.07
CA GLY A 262 13.34 -0.89 19.27
C GLY A 262 14.64 -1.07 20.07
N GLY A 263 15.71 -0.38 19.70
CA GLY A 263 17.07 -0.53 20.25
C GLY A 263 17.62 0.73 20.88
N SER A 264 16.79 1.46 21.63
CA SER A 264 17.15 2.31 22.77
C SER A 264 15.87 2.99 23.25
N GLU A 265 15.10 2.29 24.07
CA GLU A 265 14.73 2.99 25.29
C GLU A 265 16.05 3.30 25.99
N PRO A 266 16.50 4.56 26.10
CA PRO A 266 17.24 4.88 27.29
C PRO A 266 16.29 4.46 28.41
N ALA A 267 16.73 3.51 29.25
CA ALA A 267 16.16 3.32 30.57
C ALA A 267 15.79 4.72 31.07
N THR A 268 14.54 4.91 31.46
CA THR A 268 14.02 6.15 32.03
C THR A 268 14.98 6.60 33.12
N GLN A 269 16.01 7.35 32.74
CA GLN A 269 16.60 8.35 33.58
C GLN A 269 15.49 9.36 33.62
N VAL A 270 14.67 9.22 34.66
CA VAL A 270 14.10 10.37 35.34
C VAL A 270 15.21 11.41 35.28
N SER A 271 15.01 12.41 34.42
CA SER A 271 15.62 13.70 34.59
C SER A 271 15.22 14.09 36.00
N GLU A 272 16.06 13.71 36.95
CA GLU A 272 16.09 14.28 38.26
C GLU A 272 16.46 15.73 37.95
N ALA A 273 15.40 16.52 37.75
CA ALA A 273 15.46 17.96 37.87
C ALA A 273 16.46 18.23 38.98
N ALA A 274 17.45 19.07 38.71
CA ALA A 274 18.35 19.62 39.71
C ALA A 274 17.57 19.71 41.02
N SER A 275 17.88 18.80 41.95
CA SER A 275 17.10 18.65 43.17
C SER A 275 17.49 19.86 43.99
N ASP A 276 16.77 20.96 43.75
CA ASP A 276 16.75 22.15 44.58
C ASP A 276 16.25 21.68 45.95
N LYS A 277 17.20 21.25 46.78
CA LYS A 277 16.92 20.73 48.11
C LYS A 277 16.68 21.95 48.99
N LEU A 278 15.40 22.24 49.24
CA LEU A 278 15.00 23.28 50.18
C LEU A 278 15.21 22.76 51.60
N VAL A 279 16.13 23.36 52.36
CA VAL A 279 16.37 23.01 53.76
C VAL A 279 15.88 24.15 54.64
N THR A 280 14.99 23.82 55.59
CA THR A 280 14.47 24.77 56.58
C THR A 280 15.23 24.63 57.89
N LEU A 281 15.71 25.75 58.44
CA LEU A 281 16.49 25.80 59.69
C LEU A 281 15.77 26.62 60.74
N GLU A 282 15.67 26.08 61.96
CA GLU A 282 15.25 26.82 63.16
C GLU A 282 16.43 27.63 63.69
N MET A 283 16.23 28.94 63.87
CA MET A 283 17.32 29.87 64.17
C MET A 283 17.73 29.91 65.65
N ASN A 284 17.06 29.18 66.57
CA ASN A 284 17.38 29.05 68.00
C ASN A 284 17.96 30.35 68.62
N ASN A 285 17.31 31.49 68.33
CA ASN A 285 17.66 32.83 68.81
C ASN A 285 19.05 33.38 68.42
N LYS A 286 19.69 32.86 67.36
CA LYS A 286 20.94 33.38 66.78
C LYS A 286 20.69 34.33 65.60
N PRO A 287 21.53 35.35 65.39
CA PRO A 287 21.37 36.29 64.29
C PRO A 287 21.67 35.62 62.93
N LEU A 288 20.89 35.99 61.90
CA LEU A 288 20.94 35.44 60.53
C LEU A 288 22.34 35.50 59.90
N ALA A 289 23.09 36.56 60.19
CA ALA A 289 24.43 36.77 59.65
C ALA A 289 25.43 35.68 60.08
N ASP A 290 25.32 35.18 61.32
CA ASP A 290 26.24 34.14 61.83
C ASP A 290 25.92 32.77 61.22
N VAL A 291 24.62 32.49 60.99
CA VAL A 291 24.17 31.25 60.34
C VAL A 291 24.63 31.21 58.89
N MET A 292 24.49 32.32 58.15
CA MET A 292 24.93 32.40 56.76
C MET A 292 26.46 32.41 56.63
N ALA A 293 27.20 32.96 57.59
CA ALA A 293 28.66 32.93 57.59
C ALA A 293 29.20 31.49 57.75
N GLU A 294 28.60 30.67 58.62
CA GLU A 294 29.03 29.28 58.81
C GLU A 294 28.64 28.39 57.62
N VAL A 295 27.46 28.59 57.03
CA VAL A 295 27.05 27.90 55.79
C VAL A 295 28.00 28.23 54.63
N ASN A 296 28.34 29.50 54.44
CA ASN A 296 29.27 29.92 53.40
C ASN A 296 30.70 29.41 53.62
N LYS A 297 31.15 29.30 54.87
CA LYS A 297 32.45 28.73 55.23
C LYS A 297 32.56 27.24 54.87
N GLN A 298 31.46 26.48 54.95
CA GLN A 298 31.47 25.03 54.70
C GLN A 298 31.07 24.64 53.27
N CYS A 299 30.18 25.38 52.61
CA CYS A 299 29.70 25.06 51.25
C CYS A 299 30.42 25.82 50.12
N GLY A 300 31.22 26.85 50.45
CA GLY A 300 31.76 27.77 49.45
C GLY A 300 30.69 28.78 49.01
N THR A 301 31.12 30.03 48.85
CA THR A 301 30.30 31.26 48.86
C THR A 301 29.21 31.41 47.78
N ALA A 302 28.95 30.41 46.94
CA ALA A 302 28.05 30.53 45.79
C ALA A 302 26.83 29.60 45.83
N ALA A 303 26.68 28.75 46.85
CA ALA A 303 25.70 27.67 46.79
C ALA A 303 24.32 27.98 47.37
N ALA A 304 24.13 29.03 48.18
CA ALA A 304 22.87 29.25 48.91
C ALA A 304 22.11 30.51 48.45
N VAL A 305 20.88 30.34 47.97
CA VAL A 305 19.95 31.44 47.68
C VAL A 305 18.89 31.50 48.79
N GLU A 306 18.76 32.66 49.44
CA GLU A 306 17.78 32.96 50.50
C GLU A 306 16.40 33.18 49.88
N GLN A 307 15.33 32.60 50.45
CA GLN A 307 13.99 32.73 49.84
C GLN A 307 12.82 33.10 50.76
N ASP A 308 12.92 33.06 52.08
CA ASP A 308 11.90 33.65 52.96
C ASP A 308 12.42 33.74 54.41
N VAL A 309 12.20 34.87 55.09
CA VAL A 309 12.51 35.06 56.52
C VAL A 309 11.22 35.43 57.22
N GLN A 310 10.48 34.41 57.66
CA GLN A 310 9.35 34.58 58.57
C GLN A 310 9.74 33.94 59.90
N GLY A 311 9.79 34.77 60.96
CA GLY A 311 9.89 34.41 62.38
C GLY A 311 10.48 33.04 62.72
N GLU A 312 11.71 33.04 63.25
CA GLU A 312 12.47 31.88 63.75
C GLU A 312 12.88 30.80 62.72
N LEU A 313 12.42 30.86 61.47
CA LEU A 313 12.72 29.87 60.43
C LEU A 313 13.31 30.51 59.17
N VAL A 314 14.35 29.88 58.61
CA VAL A 314 15.00 30.30 57.36
C VAL A 314 15.06 29.13 56.39
N SER A 315 14.57 29.32 55.17
CA SER A 315 14.69 28.35 54.08
C SER A 315 15.83 28.71 53.14
N LEU A 316 16.80 27.80 52.98
CA LEU A 316 17.93 27.94 52.07
C LEU A 316 17.80 26.95 50.91
N ARG A 317 18.06 27.43 49.69
CA ARG A 317 18.08 26.63 48.46
C ARG A 317 19.53 26.42 48.02
N PHE A 318 19.92 25.16 47.76
CA PHE A 318 21.27 24.79 47.34
C PHE A 318 21.32 24.28 45.90
N GLU A 319 22.25 24.80 45.08
CA GLU A 319 22.52 24.31 43.73
C GLU A 319 23.63 23.22 43.75
N ALA A 320 23.25 21.99 43.40
CA ALA A 320 24.09 20.81 43.09
C ALA A 320 24.79 20.02 44.24
N GLU A 321 25.24 18.80 43.89
CA GLU A 321 25.68 17.60 44.64
C GLU A 321 26.72 17.76 45.80
N SER A 322 27.08 18.98 46.20
CA SER A 322 28.05 19.20 47.30
C SER A 322 27.47 18.98 48.70
N CYS A 323 26.14 18.87 48.85
CA CYS A 323 25.47 18.95 50.16
C CYS A 323 25.07 17.64 50.86
N ASP A 324 25.32 16.46 50.27
CA ASP A 324 24.91 15.20 50.93
C ASP A 324 25.72 14.88 52.21
N LYS A 325 26.87 15.54 52.42
CA LYS A 325 27.63 15.46 53.68
C LYS A 325 27.15 16.43 54.78
N VAL A 326 26.33 17.43 54.43
CA VAL A 326 26.04 18.57 55.31
C VAL A 326 24.72 18.38 56.07
N ILE A 327 23.74 17.69 55.46
CA ILE A 327 22.42 17.42 56.03
C ILE A 327 22.46 16.72 57.41
N PRO A 328 23.29 15.67 57.64
CA PRO A 328 23.36 15.04 58.97
C PRO A 328 24.09 15.91 60.02
N LEU A 329 24.93 16.86 59.60
CA LEU A 329 25.66 17.76 60.51
C LEU A 329 24.82 18.97 60.92
N ILE A 330 23.95 19.48 60.05
CA ILE A 330 23.07 20.61 60.38
C ILE A 330 21.94 20.19 61.34
N GLN A 331 21.52 18.92 61.32
CA GLN A 331 20.59 18.39 62.34
C GLN A 331 21.19 18.34 63.76
N SER A 332 22.51 18.46 63.91
CA SER A 332 23.17 18.55 65.23
C SER A 332 23.07 19.94 65.89
N PHE A 333 22.53 20.93 65.18
CA PHE A 333 22.26 22.28 65.69
C PHE A 333 20.86 22.46 66.28
N ARG A 334 20.03 21.40 66.29
CA ARG A 334 18.68 21.43 66.85
C ARG A 334 18.68 21.63 68.37
#